data_AF-A0A4E0R516-F1
#
_entry.id   AF-A0A4E0R516-F1
#
_cell.length_a   1.000
_cell.length_b   1.000
_cell.length_c   1.000
_cell.angle_alpha   90.00
_cell.angle_beta   90.00
_cell.angle_gamma   90.00
#
_symmetry.space_group_name_H-M   'P 1'
#
loop_
_entity.id
_entity.type
_entity.pdbx_description
1 polymer ?
#
loop_
_entity_poly.entity_id
_entity_poly.type
_entity_poly.pdbx_seq_one_letter_code
_entity_poly.pdbx_strand_id
1 'polypeptide(L)'
;MGLFSLYTLGIDLLPQLIYPEIRVRTWVDKQLSKWFINLPGVAAAQVGGGLVREIQVLPDQQRLVALGLSLEDVIKALKQANVESAGGRLYMPEQEISTRVKGRWQRVEDIAMAPC
;
A
#
# COMPACT_ATOMS: atom_id res chain seq x y z
N MET A 1 -34.94 2.06 -10.27
CA MET A 1 -35.54 1.28 -9.17
C MET A 1 -35.13 -0.17 -9.36
N GLY A 2 -34.18 -0.79 -8.69
CA GLY A 2 -33.24 -0.45 -7.62
C GLY A 2 -32.30 -1.66 -7.48
N LEU A 3 -31.20 -1.48 -6.74
CA LEU A 3 -30.18 -2.49 -6.39
C LEU A 3 -29.20 -2.93 -7.51
N PHE A 4 -28.44 -1.98 -8.05
CA PHE A 4 -27.11 -2.27 -8.63
C PHE A 4 -26.05 -1.59 -7.77
N SER A 5 -25.74 -2.16 -6.60
CA SER A 5 -24.58 -1.76 -5.82
C SER A 5 -24.33 -2.79 -4.73
N LEU A 6 -23.12 -3.38 -4.69
CA LEU A 6 -22.25 -3.40 -3.49
C LEU A 6 -21.30 -4.61 -3.30
N TYR A 7 -21.18 -5.62 -4.19
CA TYR A 7 -20.42 -6.84 -3.80
C TYR A 7 -19.22 -7.30 -4.64
N THR A 8 -18.82 -6.60 -5.71
CA THR A 8 -17.74 -7.10 -6.60
C THR A 8 -16.38 -6.42 -6.47
N LEU A 9 -16.19 -5.51 -5.53
CA LEU A 9 -14.85 -5.06 -5.17
C LEU A 9 -14.48 -5.71 -3.84
N GLY A 10 -13.91 -6.92 -3.96
CA GLY A 10 -13.26 -7.67 -2.88
C GLY A 10 -12.09 -6.88 -2.34
N ILE A 11 -12.39 -5.88 -1.53
CA ILE A 11 -11.43 -5.02 -0.89
C ILE A 11 -11.44 -5.41 0.59
N ASP A 12 -10.46 -6.21 0.99
CA ASP A 12 -10.26 -6.56 2.40
C ASP A 12 -9.71 -5.35 3.16
N LEU A 13 -10.64 -4.53 3.66
CA LEU A 13 -10.39 -3.29 4.39
C LEU A 13 -9.82 -3.50 5.80
N LEU A 14 -9.91 -4.72 6.36
CA LEU A 14 -9.43 -5.06 7.70
C LEU A 14 -8.71 -6.43 7.71
N PRO A 15 -7.60 -6.57 6.96
CA PRO A 15 -6.88 -7.84 6.80
C PRO A 15 -6.41 -8.42 8.13
N GLN A 16 -5.99 -7.56 9.09
CA GLN A 16 -5.63 -8.02 10.42
C GLN A 16 -6.80 -8.67 11.14
N LEU A 17 -8.03 -8.16 11.04
CA LEU A 17 -9.16 -8.71 11.78
C LEU A 17 -9.64 -10.05 11.19
N ILE A 18 -9.51 -10.20 9.87
CA ILE A 18 -10.08 -11.30 9.09
C ILE A 18 -9.07 -12.47 8.93
N TYR A 19 -7.77 -12.18 8.84
CA TYR A 19 -6.72 -13.21 8.62
C TYR A 19 -5.70 -13.24 9.77
N PRO A 20 -5.87 -14.11 10.78
CA PRO A 20 -4.95 -14.18 11.91
C PRO A 20 -3.52 -14.56 11.54
N GLU A 21 -3.35 -15.40 10.53
CA GLU A 21 -2.06 -15.82 9.99
C GLU A 21 -1.24 -14.66 9.38
N ILE A 22 -1.89 -13.71 8.68
CA ILE A 22 -1.24 -12.51 8.14
C ILE A 22 -0.73 -11.62 9.28
N ARG A 23 -1.53 -11.43 10.33
CA ARG A 23 -1.14 -10.64 11.50
C ARG A 23 0.09 -11.25 12.18
N VAL A 24 0.08 -12.56 12.41
CA VAL A 24 1.19 -13.26 13.06
C VAL A 24 2.44 -13.16 12.19
N ARG A 25 2.33 -13.43 10.88
CA ARG A 25 3.45 -13.31 9.94
C ARG A 25 4.02 -11.90 9.93
N THR A 26 3.17 -10.87 9.93
CA THR A 26 3.57 -9.46 9.96
C THR A 26 4.28 -9.10 11.27
N TRP A 27 3.80 -9.59 12.41
CA TRP A 27 4.45 -9.36 13.71
C TRP A 27 5.82 -10.03 13.78
N VAL A 28 5.93 -11.28 13.32
CA VAL A 28 7.22 -11.99 13.26
C VAL A 28 8.22 -11.21 12.40
N ASP A 29 7.81 -10.77 11.22
CA ASP A 29 8.64 -10.01 10.28
C ASP A 29 9.10 -8.66 10.83
N LYS A 30 8.15 -7.86 11.34
CA LYS A 30 8.39 -6.46 11.70
C LYS A 30 9.00 -6.30 13.09
N GLN A 31 8.81 -7.28 13.96
CA GLN A 31 9.18 -7.19 15.38
C GLN A 31 10.17 -8.29 15.78
N LEU A 32 9.78 -9.56 15.66
CA LEU A 32 10.56 -10.68 16.19
C LEU A 32 11.91 -10.81 15.47
N SER A 33 11.93 -10.79 14.14
CA SER A 33 13.16 -10.91 13.35
C SER A 33 14.16 -9.81 13.66
N LYS A 34 13.69 -8.59 13.95
CA LYS A 34 14.56 -7.46 14.33
C LYS A 34 15.24 -7.70 15.67
N TRP A 35 14.56 -8.33 16.62
CA TRP A 35 15.18 -8.68 17.90
C TRP A 35 16.33 -9.66 17.72
N PHE A 36 16.18 -10.66 16.83
CA PHE A 36 17.24 -11.63 16.55
C PHE A 36 18.43 -11.03 15.80
N ILE A 37 18.20 -10.16 14.82
CA ILE A 37 19.28 -9.50 14.06
C ILE A 37 20.17 -8.63 14.97
N ASN A 38 19.62 -8.09 16.06
CA ASN A 38 20.36 -7.25 16.99
C ASN A 38 21.23 -8.04 17.99
N LEU A 39 21.16 -9.37 18.01
CA LEU A 39 21.96 -10.18 18.92
C LEU A 39 23.39 -10.36 18.40
N PRO A 40 24.41 -10.33 19.28
CA PRO A 40 25.80 -10.54 18.87
C PRO A 40 25.98 -11.96 18.31
N GLY A 41 26.69 -12.06 17.18
CA GLY A 41 26.97 -13.34 16.51
C GLY A 41 25.88 -13.82 15.56
N VAL A 42 24.77 -13.08 15.39
CA VAL A 42 23.73 -13.41 14.40
C VAL A 42 24.00 -12.69 13.08
N ALA A 43 24.22 -13.45 12.01
CA ALA A 43 24.45 -12.89 10.67
C ALA A 43 23.14 -12.52 9.95
N ALA A 44 22.07 -13.29 10.13
CA ALA A 44 20.77 -13.04 9.54
C ALA A 44 19.65 -13.77 10.30
N ALA A 45 18.44 -13.21 10.27
CA ALA A 45 17.21 -13.88 10.70
C ALA A 45 16.20 -13.86 9.55
N GLN A 46 15.69 -15.03 9.17
CA GLN A 46 14.73 -15.20 8.07
C GLN A 46 13.42 -15.77 8.61
N VAL A 47 12.30 -15.34 8.04
CA VAL A 47 10.97 -15.84 8.41
C VAL A 47 10.45 -16.75 7.31
N GLY A 48 10.30 -18.04 7.62
CA GLY A 48 9.71 -19.03 6.75
C GLY A 48 8.20 -19.18 6.95
N GLY A 49 7.46 -19.41 5.86
CA GLY A 49 6.02 -19.66 5.89
C GLY A 49 5.16 -18.43 6.24
N GLY A 50 3.88 -18.70 6.58
CA GLY A 50 2.86 -17.69 6.83
C GLY A 50 2.34 -17.01 5.57
N LEU A 51 1.22 -16.28 5.70
CA LEU A 51 0.67 -15.49 4.60
C LEU A 51 1.15 -14.04 4.66
N VAL A 52 1.47 -13.49 3.50
CA VAL A 52 1.81 -12.08 3.33
C VAL A 52 0.59 -11.37 2.75
N ARG A 53 0.30 -10.17 3.25
CA ARG A 53 -0.79 -9.36 2.70
C ARG A 53 -0.39 -8.79 1.34
N GLU A 54 -1.21 -9.07 0.34
CA GLU A 54 -1.08 -8.51 -1.00
C GLU A 54 -2.38 -7.81 -1.42
N ILE A 55 -2.27 -6.69 -2.14
CA ILE A 55 -3.41 -6.04 -2.79
C ILE A 55 -3.26 -6.30 -4.28
N GLN A 56 -4.20 -7.04 -4.86
CA GLN A 56 -4.22 -7.30 -6.29
C GLN A 56 -5.10 -6.27 -7.00
N VAL A 57 -4.55 -5.65 -8.04
CA VAL A 57 -5.30 -4.75 -8.92
C VAL A 57 -5.55 -5.49 -10.23
N LEU A 58 -6.82 -5.74 -10.54
CA LEU A 58 -7.26 -6.47 -11.73
C LEU A 58 -7.95 -5.49 -12.69
N PRO A 59 -7.22 -4.88 -13.64
CA PRO A 59 -7.81 -3.92 -14.58
C PRO A 59 -8.65 -4.62 -15.65
N ASP A 60 -9.76 -3.99 -16.04
CA ASP A 60 -10.61 -4.43 -17.14
C ASP A 60 -9.97 -4.08 -18.50
N GLN A 61 -9.51 -5.10 -19.22
CA GLN A 61 -8.85 -4.93 -20.52
C GLN A 61 -9.75 -4.28 -21.58
N GLN A 62 -11.05 -4.58 -21.60
CA GLN A 62 -11.96 -3.99 -22.59
C GLN A 62 -12.09 -2.49 -22.37
N ARG A 63 -12.16 -2.08 -21.10
CA ARG A 63 -12.25 -0.67 -20.72
C ARG A 63 -10.95 0.10 -20.99
N LEU A 64 -9.79 -0.54 -20.80
CA LEU A 64 -8.50 0.05 -21.17
C LEU A 64 -8.39 0.33 -22.67
N VAL A 65 -8.74 -0.65 -23.50
CA VAL A 65 -8.73 -0.49 -24.97
C VAL A 65 -9.68 0.61 -25.42
N ALA A 66 -10.89 0.69 -24.84
CA ALA A 66 -11.86 1.73 -25.16
C ALA A 66 -11.35 3.15 -24.80
N LEU A 67 -10.51 3.27 -23.78
CA LEU A 67 -9.88 4.52 -23.35
C LEU A 67 -8.53 4.78 -24.06
N GLY A 68 -8.07 3.88 -24.92
CA GLY A 68 -6.76 3.96 -25.57
C GLY A 68 -5.58 3.82 -24.59
N LEU A 69 -5.81 3.26 -23.41
CA LEU A 69 -4.81 3.07 -22.36
C LEU A 69 -4.19 1.67 -22.45
N SER A 70 -2.88 1.59 -22.21
CA SER A 70 -2.18 0.32 -22.07
C SER A 70 -2.14 -0.14 -20.60
N LEU A 71 -1.82 -1.41 -20.38
CA LEU A 71 -1.55 -1.91 -19.03
C LEU A 71 -0.36 -1.19 -18.39
N GLU A 72 0.63 -0.80 -19.19
CA GLU A 72 1.81 -0.07 -18.72
C GLU A 72 1.44 1.31 -18.17
N ASP A 73 0.46 1.98 -18.77
CA ASP A 73 -0.05 3.27 -18.29
C ASP A 73 -0.68 3.13 -16.90
N VAL A 74 -1.46 2.08 -16.68
CA VAL A 74 -2.03 1.76 -15.36
C VAL A 74 -0.94 1.51 -14.33
N ILE A 75 0.06 0.70 -14.67
CA ILE A 75 1.20 0.42 -13.77
C ILE A 75 1.94 1.71 -13.42
N LYS A 76 2.16 2.58 -14.41
CA LYS A 76 2.84 3.85 -14.23
C LYS A 76 2.04 4.80 -13.33
N ALA A 77 0.73 4.92 -13.57
CA ALA A 77 -0.18 5.72 -12.75
C ALA A 77 -0.18 5.25 -11.29
N LEU A 78 -0.33 3.94 -11.07
CA LEU A 78 -0.31 3.34 -9.73
C LEU A 78 1.01 3.57 -8.98
N LYS A 79 2.15 3.52 -9.69
CA LYS A 79 3.47 3.81 -9.12
C LYS A 79 3.63 5.28 -8.77
N GLN A 80 3.25 6.18 -9.67
CA GLN A 80 3.39 7.63 -9.48
C GLN A 80 2.51 8.14 -8.33
N ALA A 81 1.31 7.60 -8.19
CA ALA A 81 0.39 7.99 -7.13
C ALA A 81 0.71 7.35 -5.76
N ASN A 82 1.69 6.45 -5.66
CA ASN A 82 2.20 5.91 -4.39
C ASN A 82 3.51 6.57 -3.91
N VAL A 83 3.78 7.81 -4.32
CA VAL A 83 5.02 8.50 -3.95
C VAL A 83 4.73 9.60 -2.94
N GLU A 84 5.38 9.53 -1.79
CA GLU A 84 5.39 10.59 -0.79
C GLU A 84 6.58 11.53 -1.07
N SER A 85 6.31 12.83 -1.25
CA SER A 85 7.33 13.83 -1.58
C SER A 85 7.44 14.91 -0.48
N ALA A 86 8.66 15.37 -0.24
CA ALA A 86 8.92 16.47 0.70
C ALA A 86 8.44 17.80 0.09
N GLY A 87 7.60 18.54 0.81
CA GLY A 87 7.00 19.81 0.35
C GLY A 87 7.92 21.03 0.54
N GLY A 88 9.11 20.84 1.11
CA GLY A 88 10.03 21.91 1.46
C GLY A 88 9.88 22.38 2.91
N ARG A 89 10.53 23.50 3.22
CA ARG A 89 10.52 24.11 4.56
C ARG A 89 10.08 25.57 4.43
N LEU A 90 9.12 25.96 5.24
CA LEU A 90 8.67 27.34 5.37
C LEU A 90 9.41 27.96 6.55
N TYR A 91 10.19 29.00 6.27
CA TYR A 91 10.89 29.76 7.29
C TYR A 91 10.01 30.94 7.71
N MET A 92 9.54 30.93 8.96
CA MET A 92 8.94 32.09 9.62
C MET A 92 9.95 32.65 10.64
N PRO A 93 9.87 33.95 11.00
CA PRO A 93 10.86 34.59 11.88
C PRO A 93 11.10 33.88 13.22
N GLU A 94 10.11 33.16 13.75
CA GLU A 94 10.19 32.44 15.03
C GLU A 94 10.07 30.91 14.91
N GLN A 95 9.81 30.36 13.72
CA GLN A 95 9.62 28.91 13.55
C GLN A 95 9.88 28.41 12.13
N GLU A 96 10.46 27.21 12.03
CA GLU A 96 10.62 26.47 10.78
C GLU A 96 9.54 25.39 10.70
N ILE A 97 8.68 25.46 9.68
CA ILE A 97 7.61 24.48 9.46
C ILE A 97 8.01 23.60 8.27
N SER A 98 8.23 22.31 8.51
CA SER A 98 8.40 21.34 7.44
C SER A 98 7.05 20.92 6.86
N THR A 99 6.88 21.03 5.55
CA THR A 99 5.67 20.56 4.85
C THR A 99 5.97 19.27 4.10
N ARG A 100 5.00 18.35 4.07
CA ARG A 100 5.10 17.09 3.33
C ARG A 100 3.83 16.83 2.54
N VAL A 101 3.99 16.42 1.28
CA VAL A 101 2.88 15.95 0.46
C VAL A 101 2.62 14.49 0.79
N LYS A 102 1.44 14.20 1.35
CA LYS A 102 0.99 12.83 1.62
C LYS A 102 0.54 12.19 0.29
N GLY A 103 1.38 11.34 -0.29
CA GLY A 103 1.08 10.59 -1.52
C GLY A 103 1.28 9.09 -1.40
N ARG A 104 1.34 8.54 -0.18
CA ARG A 104 1.41 7.09 0.04
C ARG A 104 0.00 6.55 0.24
N TRP A 105 -0.32 5.44 -0.42
CA TRP A 105 -1.56 4.72 -0.20
C TRP A 105 -1.65 4.25 1.25
N GLN A 106 -2.70 4.66 1.96
CA GLN A 106 -2.97 4.19 3.31
C GLN A 106 -4.09 3.16 3.31
N ARG A 107 -4.99 3.27 2.34
CA ARG A 107 -6.13 2.38 2.20
C ARG A 107 -6.31 1.95 0.75
N VAL A 108 -7.09 0.90 0.56
CA VAL A 108 -7.36 0.39 -0.79
C VAL A 108 -8.27 1.34 -1.57
N GLU A 109 -9.12 2.11 -0.89
CA GLU A 109 -9.95 3.12 -1.54
C GLU A 109 -9.11 4.20 -2.22
N ASP A 110 -7.92 4.51 -1.69
CA ASP A 110 -7.03 5.47 -2.30
C ASP A 110 -6.58 5.00 -3.70
N ILE A 111 -6.36 3.68 -3.86
CA ILE A 111 -6.00 3.05 -5.15
C ILE A 111 -7.16 3.17 -6.15
N ALA A 112 -8.40 3.07 -5.70
CA ALA A 112 -9.58 3.22 -6.56
C ALA A 112 -9.79 4.68 -7.03
N MET A 113 -9.26 5.65 -6.28
CA MET A 113 -9.28 7.08 -6.64
C MET A 113 -8.03 7.52 -7.40
N ALA A 114 -7.09 6.61 -7.67
CA ALA A 114 -5.90 6.92 -8.43
C ALA A 114 -6.28 7.46 -9.82
N PRO A 115 -5.70 8.58 -10.28
CA PRO A 115 -5.95 9.07 -11.62
C PRO A 115 -5.38 8.06 -12.63
N CYS A 116 -6.27 7.40 -13.36
CA CYS A 116 -5.97 6.46 -14.44
C CYS A 116 -6.36 7.03 -15.80
#